data_AF-A0A1Y4S7V0-F1
#
_entry.id   AF-A0A1Y4S7V0-F1
#
_cell.length_a   1.000
_cell.length_b   1.000
_cell.length_c   1.000
_cell.angle_alpha   90.00
_cell.angle_beta   90.00
_cell.angle_gamma   90.00
#
_symmetry.space_group_name_H-M   'P 1'
#
loop_
_entity.id
_entity.type
_entity.pdbx_description
1 polymer ?
#
loop_
_entity_poly.entity_id
_entity_poly.type
_entity_poly.pdbx_seq_one_letter_code
_entity_poly.pdbx_strand_id
1 'polypeptide(L)' 'MNSEQITGFLQEHWNWVTLIIGAVLLIGAIMNWNWLCDPTGKPDSHRYGRGSRRVIFFLLGIVLIVVSIWSLVMALN' A
#
# COMPACT_ATOMS: atom_id res chain seq x y z
N MET A 1 -14.13 1.05 22.26
CA MET A 1 -13.77 1.96 21.16
C MET A 1 -14.81 1.77 20.08
N ASN A 2 -15.63 2.80 19.81
CA ASN A 2 -16.74 2.71 18.85
C ASN A 2 -16.21 2.86 17.42
N SER A 3 -16.86 2.21 16.46
CA SER A 3 -16.50 2.30 15.02
C SER A 3 -16.43 3.74 14.53
N GLU A 4 -17.32 4.60 15.02
CA GLU A 4 -17.38 6.04 14.68
C GLU A 4 -16.12 6.81 15.09
N GLN A 5 -15.56 6.52 16.27
CA GLN A 5 -14.31 7.13 16.72
C GLN A 5 -13.12 6.68 15.86
N ILE A 6 -13.10 5.41 15.46
CA ILE A 6 -12.03 4.85 14.63
C ILE A 6 -12.08 5.48 13.23
N THR A 7 -13.26 5.60 12.64
CA THR A 7 -13.43 6.22 11.32
C THR A 7 -13.10 7.72 11.36
N GLY A 8 -13.47 8.43 12.43
CA GLY A 8 -13.14 9.85 12.59
C GLY A 8 -11.63 10.07 12.64
N PHE A 9 -10.92 9.30 13.45
CA PHE A 9 -9.46 9.37 13.56
C PHE A 9 -8.73 9.00 12.25
N LEU A 10 -9.21 7.96 11.56
CA LEU A 10 -8.64 7.56 10.26
C LEU A 10 -8.85 8.62 9.18
N GLN A 11 -9.98 9.32 9.20
CA GLN A 11 -10.28 10.36 8.23
C GLN A 11 -9.36 11.58 8.40
N GLU A 12 -9.06 11.95 9.64
CA GLU A 12 -8.15 13.05 9.97
C GLU A 12 -6.69 12.73 9.58
N HIS A 13 -6.27 11.47 9.70
CA HIS A 13 -4.92 11.02 9.38
C HIS A 13 -4.80 10.25 8.05
N TRP A 14 -5.80 10.33 7.17
CA TRP A 14 -5.88 9.48 5.97
C TRP A 14 -4.66 9.59 5.05
N ASN A 15 -4.09 10.78 4.91
CA ASN A 15 -2.89 11.01 4.11
C ASN A 15 -1.65 10.30 4.69
N TRP A 16 -1.52 10.26 6.01
CA TRP A 16 -0.45 9.54 6.68
C TRP A 16 -0.63 8.02 6.59
N VAL A 17 -1.87 7.55 6.75
CA VAL A 17 -2.20 6.12 6.62
C VAL A 17 -1.89 5.62 5.21
N THR A 18 -2.34 6.34 4.18
CA THR A 18 -2.08 5.97 2.78
C THR A 18 -0.60 6.01 2.42
N LEU A 19 0.14 6.99 2.96
CA LEU A 19 1.59 7.09 2.77
C LEU A 19 2.33 5.91 3.40
N ILE A 20 1.96 5.51 4.63
CA ILE A 20 2.54 4.35 5.31
C ILE A 20 2.23 3.07 4.53
N ILE A 21 0.99 2.89 4.07
CA ILE A 21 0.61 1.73 3.25
C ILE A 21 1.44 1.70 1.96
N GLY A 22 1.60 2.82 1.27
CA GLY A 22 2.43 2.93 0.07
C GLY A 22 3.89 2.54 0.33
N ALA A 23 4.46 3.00 1.45
CA ALA A 23 5.83 2.65 1.87
C ALA A 23 5.98 1.16 2.19
N VAL A 24 5.02 0.57 2.90
CA VAL A 24 5.01 -0.87 3.23
C VAL A 24 4.94 -1.73 1.97
N LEU A 25 4.11 -1.33 0.99
CA LEU A 25 4.03 -2.03 -0.30
C LEU A 25 5.33 -1.93 -1.09
N LEU A 26 5.96 -0.75 -1.12
CA LEU A 26 7.27 -0.56 -1.75
C LEU A 26 8.34 -1.45 -1.11
N ILE A 27 8.46 -1.40 0.22
CA ILE A 27 9.44 -2.19 0.97
C ILE A 27 9.17 -3.67 0.77
N GLY A 28 7.91 -4.12 0.90
CA GLY A 28 7.55 -5.51 0.73
C GLY A 28 7.79 -6.02 -0.68
N ALA A 29 7.58 -5.18 -1.70
CA ALA A 29 7.95 -5.50 -3.07
C ALA A 29 9.47 -5.56 -3.24
N ILE A 30 10.24 -4.60 -2.74
CA ILE A 30 11.71 -4.59 -2.85
C ILE A 30 12.32 -5.79 -2.12
N MET A 31 11.91 -6.04 -0.87
CA MET A 31 12.39 -7.13 -0.04
C MET A 31 11.77 -8.49 -0.41
N ASN A 32 10.91 -8.55 -1.43
CA ASN A 32 10.26 -9.77 -1.91
C ASN A 32 9.60 -10.57 -0.77
N TRP A 33 8.80 -9.88 0.05
CA TRP A 33 8.10 -10.51 1.16
C TRP A 33 7.14 -11.57 0.63
N ASN A 34 7.32 -12.81 1.09
CA ASN A 34 6.51 -13.95 0.63
C ASN A 34 5.02 -13.69 0.86
N TRP A 35 4.60 -13.20 2.03
CA TRP A 35 3.18 -12.93 2.29
C TRP A 35 2.53 -11.91 1.34
N LEU A 36 3.33 -10.99 0.77
CA LEU A 36 2.86 -9.96 -0.15
C LEU A 36 2.97 -10.40 -1.61
N CYS A 37 4.16 -10.83 -2.03
CA CYS A 37 4.47 -11.17 -3.42
C CYS A 37 4.11 -12.63 -3.78
N ASP A 38 3.88 -13.48 -2.78
CA ASP A 38 3.59 -14.91 -2.96
C ASP A 38 2.77 -15.51 -1.78
N PRO A 39 1.48 -15.15 -1.67
CA PRO A 39 0.66 -15.54 -0.53
C PRO A 39 0.59 -17.06 -0.42
N THR A 40 1.14 -17.60 0.67
CA THR A 40 1.21 -19.03 0.97
C THR A 40 -0.16 -19.69 0.83
N GLY A 41 -0.23 -20.78 0.05
CA GLY A 41 -1.43 -21.61 -0.08
C GLY A 41 -2.40 -21.23 -1.21
N LYS A 42 -2.07 -20.25 -2.07
CA LYS A 42 -2.82 -20.04 -3.32
C LYS A 42 -2.22 -20.87 -4.47
N PRO A 43 -3.06 -21.47 -5.34
CA PRO A 43 -2.57 -22.12 -6.54
C PRO A 43 -1.83 -21.10 -7.42
N ASP A 44 -0.67 -21.48 -7.93
CA ASP A 44 0.09 -20.62 -8.82
C ASP A 44 -0.72 -20.33 -10.07
N SER A 45 -1.11 -19.06 -10.22
CA SER A 45 -1.78 -18.61 -11.42
C SER A 45 -0.81 -18.71 -12.60
N HIS A 46 -1.17 -19.49 -13.62
CA HIS A 46 -0.35 -19.70 -14.83
C HIS A 46 0.03 -18.39 -15.55
N ARG A 47 -0.76 -17.32 -15.38
CA ARG A 47 -0.55 -16.01 -16.02
C ARG A 47 0.22 -14.99 -15.18
N TYR A 48 0.14 -15.06 -13.85
CA TYR A 48 0.74 -14.06 -12.95
C TYR A 48 1.70 -14.73 -11.95
N GLY A 49 2.97 -14.82 -12.35
CA GLY A 49 4.04 -15.33 -11.50
C GLY A 49 4.42 -14.35 -10.38
N ARG A 50 5.32 -14.82 -9.50
CA ARG A 50 5.89 -14.02 -8.40
C ARG A 50 6.47 -12.69 -8.86
N GLY A 51 7.17 -12.67 -10.00
CA GLY A 51 7.76 -11.45 -10.58
C GLY A 51 6.74 -10.39 -10.98
N SER A 52 5.63 -10.77 -11.62
CA SER A 52 4.59 -9.81 -12.01
C SER A 52 3.88 -9.21 -10.80
N ARG A 53 3.64 -10.01 -9.76
CA ARG A 53 3.01 -9.53 -8.51
C ARG A 53 3.89 -8.49 -7.82
N ARG A 54 5.20 -8.72 -7.77
CA ARG A 54 6.18 -7.77 -7.23
C ARG A 54 6.14 -6.42 -7.94
N VAL A 55 6.11 -6.41 -9.28
CA VAL A 55 6.03 -5.17 -10.07
C VAL A 55 4.71 -4.44 -9.82
N ILE A 56 3.59 -5.16 -9.76
CA ILE A 56 2.28 -4.57 -9.48
C ILE A 56 2.27 -3.87 -8.11
N PHE A 57 2.71 -4.55 -7.04
CA PHE A 57 2.75 -3.94 -5.71
C PHE A 57 3.74 -2.79 -5.61
N PHE A 58 4.86 -2.87 -6.33
CA PHE A 58 5.84 -1.79 -6.40
C PHE A 58 5.23 -0.53 -7.04
N LEU A 59 4.60 -0.67 -8.22
CA LEU A 59 3.93 0.44 -8.91
C LEU A 59 2.79 1.02 -8.07
N LEU A 60 1.98 0.15 -7.45
CA LEU A 60 0.89 0.57 -6.58
C LEU A 60 1.41 1.35 -5.36
N GLY A 61 2.51 0.90 -4.75
CA GLY A 61 3.17 1.61 -3.65
C GLY A 61 3.66 3.00 -4.06
N ILE A 62 4.27 3.14 -5.25
CA ILE A 62 4.69 4.45 -5.80
C ILE A 62 3.48 5.37 -5.97
N VAL A 63 2.42 4.88 -6.62
CA VAL A 63 1.22 5.67 -6.88
C VAL A 63 0.62 6.18 -5.57
N LEU A 64 0.49 5.32 -4.55
CA LEU A 64 -0.01 5.73 -3.25
C LEU A 64 0.85 6.82 -2.62
N ILE A 65 2.18 6.68 -2.61
CA ILE A 65 3.07 7.69 -2.05
C ILE A 65 2.95 9.03 -2.78
N VAL A 66 2.94 9.02 -4.12
CA VAL A 66 2.82 10.24 -4.93
C VAL A 66 1.50 10.96 -4.63
N VAL A 67 0.39 10.22 -4.61
CA VAL A 67 -0.94 10.79 -4.31
C VAL A 67 -0.99 11.32 -2.88
N SER A 68 -0.45 10.60 -1.90
CA SER A 68 -0.40 11.06 -0.51
C SER A 68 0.44 12.32 -0.36
N ILE A 69 1.62 12.40 -0.98
CA ILE A 69 2.47 13.60 -0.96
C ILE A 69 1.76 14.79 -1.60
N TRP A 70 1.15 14.59 -2.78
CA TRP A 70 0.39 15.64 -3.44
C TRP A 70 -0.76 16.17 -2.57
N SER A 71 -1.50 15.26 -1.91
CA SER A 71 -2.56 15.66 -0.98
C SER A 71 -2.04 16.40 0.25
N LEU A 72 -0.86 16.03 0.77
CA LEU A 72 -0.23 16.75 1.87
C LEU A 72 0.23 18.14 1.43
N VAL A 73 0.81 18.27 0.23
CA VAL A 73 1.22 19.57 -0.34
C VAL A 73 0.01 20.49 -0.50
N MET A 74 -1.11 20.00 -1.03
CA MET A 74 -2.34 20.79 -1.13
C MET A 74 -2.93 21.15 0.24
N ALA A 75 -2.78 20.30 1.25
CA ALA A 75 -3.25 20.60 2.60
C ALA A 75 -2.36 21.64 3.33
N LEU A 76 -1.11 21.79 2.91
CA LEU A 76 -0.13 22.70 3.50
C LEU A 76 -0.04 24.07 2.80
N ASN A 77 -0.68 24.23 1.64
CA ASN A 77 -0.66 25.43 0.80
C ASN A 77 -2.01 26.14 0.80
#